data_AF-A0A4D7GVW6-F1
#
_entry.id   AF-A0A4D7GVW6-F1
#
_cell.length_a   1.000
_cell.length_b   1.000
_cell.length_c   1.000
_cell.angle_alpha   90.00
_cell.angle_beta   90.00
_cell.angle_gamma   90.00
#
_symmetry.space_group_name_H-M   'P 1'
#
loop_
_entity.id
_entity.type
_entity.pdbx_description
1 polymer ?
#
loop_
_entity_poly.entity_id
_entity_poly.type
_entity_poly.pdbx_seq_one_letter_code
_entity_poly.pdbx_strand_id
1 'polypeptide(L)'
;MSETEGYILNTVQTPAPLQTVYRSIKRGNTTKESVQEDTDLPENLLSQGFGGLQQIGLIGREEPDYYTIDYPWETGDDDLNFRLAALHQLASSATPDSWGKQSVVLLNYQYLLEENIQTFKSNAESTYSRMNRFARERGYEPRSQQGPIDMNEPKMINWSRLARFLGLIYKASGRVYTTYPDEELIYESIRLASNAAGRERITIQFYEEWLNDNLLLVDMGPDGVPAPLSRVLFNLVADDRIRIVESGDAGAINLQQVPIRRGIDSQANSIEVLS
;
A
#
# COMPACT_ATOMS: atom_id res chain seq x y z
N MET A 1 11.08 19.36 2.67
CA MET A 1 10.35 18.68 3.76
C MET A 1 10.07 19.70 4.86
N SER A 2 8.82 19.92 5.24
CA SER A 2 8.54 20.79 6.38
C SER A 2 8.84 20.04 7.68
N GLU A 3 9.55 20.69 8.60
CA GLU A 3 9.82 20.12 9.94
C GLU A 3 8.54 19.96 10.79
N THR A 4 7.42 20.51 10.33
CA THR A 4 6.11 20.51 11.01
C THR A 4 5.21 19.34 10.62
N GLU A 5 5.48 18.66 9.51
CA GLU A 5 4.69 17.50 9.12
C GLU A 5 4.87 16.34 10.13
N GLY A 6 3.77 15.77 10.61
CA GLY A 6 3.81 14.62 11.50
C GLY A 6 4.31 13.34 10.83
N TYR A 7 4.58 12.31 11.61
CA TYR A 7 5.03 11.01 11.10
C TYR A 7 3.94 9.97 11.36
N ILE A 8 3.43 9.34 10.30
CA ILE A 8 2.23 8.50 10.35
C ILE A 8 2.34 7.35 11.34
N LEU A 9 3.53 6.78 11.50
CA LEU A 9 3.75 5.68 12.45
C LEU A 9 3.83 6.14 13.92
N ASN A 10 3.95 7.45 14.18
CA ASN A 10 3.79 8.03 15.52
C ASN A 10 2.35 8.46 15.78
N THR A 11 1.59 8.78 14.72
CA THR A 11 0.20 9.24 14.82
C THR A 11 -0.78 8.08 14.84
N VAL A 12 -0.75 7.19 13.85
CA VAL A 12 -1.75 6.14 13.68
C VAL A 12 -1.34 4.88 14.44
N GLN A 13 -1.95 4.68 15.61
CA GLN A 13 -1.78 3.46 16.40
C GLN A 13 -2.89 2.44 16.12
N THR A 14 -4.09 2.94 15.79
CA THR A 14 -5.25 2.17 15.36
C THR A 14 -5.74 2.76 14.03
N PRO A 15 -5.70 2.01 12.91
CA PRO A 15 -6.12 2.53 11.61
C PRO A 15 -7.63 2.63 11.38
N ALA A 16 -8.46 1.87 12.12
CA ALA A 16 -9.91 1.83 11.89
C ALA A 16 -10.61 3.22 11.90
N PRO A 17 -10.25 4.17 12.79
CA PRO A 17 -10.79 5.53 12.76
C PRO A 17 -10.55 6.31 11.46
N LEU A 18 -9.55 5.97 10.65
CA LEU A 18 -9.25 6.70 9.41
C LEU A 18 -10.46 6.69 8.48
N GLN A 19 -11.03 5.52 8.22
CA GLN A 19 -12.16 5.40 7.32
C GLN A 19 -13.45 5.97 7.93
N THR A 20 -13.66 5.76 9.23
CA THR A 20 -14.81 6.31 9.96
C THR A 20 -14.85 7.83 9.88
N VAL A 21 -13.72 8.49 10.15
CA VAL A 21 -13.61 9.96 10.06
C VAL A 21 -13.77 10.44 8.62
N TYR A 22 -13.12 9.80 7.65
CA TYR A 22 -13.26 10.17 6.24
C TYR A 22 -14.72 10.13 5.78
N ARG A 23 -15.43 9.04 6.11
CA ARG A 23 -16.86 8.87 5.76
C ARG A 23 -17.74 9.91 6.43
N SER A 24 -17.45 10.27 7.68
CA SER A 24 -18.18 11.30 8.40
C SER A 24 -18.06 12.66 7.71
N ILE A 25 -16.84 13.05 7.34
CA ILE A 25 -16.58 14.31 6.60
C ILE A 25 -17.25 14.26 5.23
N LYS A 26 -17.15 13.14 4.50
CA LYS A 26 -17.81 12.96 3.20
C LYS A 26 -19.34 13.08 3.26
N ARG A 27 -19.95 12.77 4.42
CA ARG A 27 -21.39 12.97 4.67
C ARG A 27 -21.77 14.41 5.06
N GLY A 28 -20.80 15.31 5.20
CA GLY A 28 -21.01 16.72 5.50
C GLY A 28 -20.69 17.14 6.93
N ASN A 29 -20.14 16.27 7.77
CA ASN A 29 -19.66 16.65 9.11
C ASN A 29 -18.25 17.25 8.98
N THR A 30 -18.18 18.56 8.75
CA THR A 30 -16.91 19.24 8.40
C THR A 30 -16.12 19.73 9.60
N THR A 31 -16.67 19.78 10.81
CA THR A 31 -15.93 20.20 12.02
C THR A 31 -15.55 19.02 12.90
N LYS A 32 -14.53 19.19 13.74
CA LYS A 32 -14.10 18.12 14.67
C LYS A 32 -15.24 17.70 15.60
N GLU A 33 -15.98 18.66 16.12
CA GLU A 33 -17.14 18.44 17.00
C GLU A 33 -18.24 17.66 16.27
N SER A 34 -18.58 18.05 15.03
CA SER A 34 -19.61 17.34 14.24
C SER A 34 -19.22 15.90 13.91
N VAL A 35 -17.94 15.64 13.59
CA VAL A 35 -17.44 14.28 13.36
C VAL A 35 -17.46 13.48 14.65
N GLN A 36 -17.13 14.09 15.78
CA GLN A 36 -17.19 13.41 17.08
C GLN A 36 -18.61 12.97 17.42
N GLU A 37 -19.60 13.86 17.22
CA GLU A 37 -21.02 13.58 17.44
C GLU A 37 -21.56 12.51 16.47
N ASP A 38 -21.14 12.50 15.20
CA ASP A 38 -21.58 11.51 14.20
C ASP A 38 -20.98 10.12 14.42
N THR A 39 -19.77 10.04 14.99
CA THR A 39 -18.98 8.79 15.04
C THR A 39 -18.86 8.17 16.43
N ASP A 40 -19.23 8.90 17.49
CA ASP A 40 -19.00 8.54 18.90
C ASP A 40 -17.54 8.17 19.22
N LEU A 41 -16.59 8.60 18.39
CA LEU A 41 -15.18 8.27 18.59
C LEU A 41 -14.63 9.04 19.81
N PRO A 42 -13.92 8.36 20.72
CA PRO A 42 -13.22 9.05 21.79
C PRO A 42 -12.11 9.93 21.20
N GLU A 43 -11.81 11.03 21.90
CA GLU A 43 -10.89 12.10 21.45
C GLU A 43 -9.54 11.58 20.94
N ASN A 44 -9.01 10.51 21.57
CA ASN A 44 -7.75 9.90 21.16
C ASN A 44 -7.83 9.16 19.82
N LEU A 45 -8.96 8.53 19.47
CA LEU A 45 -9.16 7.87 18.18
C LEU A 45 -9.56 8.88 17.11
N LEU A 46 -10.35 9.89 17.48
CA LEU A 46 -10.71 11.00 16.61
C LEU A 46 -9.45 11.75 16.13
N SER A 47 -8.55 12.10 17.06
CA SER A 47 -7.27 12.76 16.74
C SER A 47 -6.36 11.90 15.85
N GLN A 48 -6.37 10.56 16.02
CA GLN A 48 -5.66 9.65 15.13
C GLN A 48 -6.28 9.60 13.73
N GLY A 49 -7.62 9.62 13.65
CA GLY A 49 -8.36 9.66 12.40
C GLY A 49 -8.01 10.90 11.58
N PHE A 50 -8.19 12.09 12.16
CA PHE A 50 -7.85 13.36 11.50
C PHE A 50 -6.36 13.44 11.14
N GLY A 51 -5.48 13.24 12.12
CA GLY A 51 -4.04 13.38 11.90
C GLY A 51 -3.50 12.39 10.87
N GLY A 52 -3.97 11.15 10.92
CA GLY A 52 -3.57 10.11 9.96
C GLY A 52 -4.10 10.38 8.56
N LEU A 53 -5.36 10.81 8.40
CA LEU A 53 -5.91 11.16 7.08
C LEU A 53 -5.21 12.38 6.46
N GLN A 54 -4.87 13.40 7.26
CA GLN A 54 -4.08 14.54 6.79
C GLN A 54 -2.67 14.14 6.36
N GLN A 55 -2.03 13.25 7.12
CA GLN A 55 -0.69 12.73 6.76
C GLN A 55 -0.72 11.85 5.52
N ILE A 56 -1.78 11.06 5.32
CA ILE A 56 -1.98 10.32 4.07
C ILE A 56 -2.29 11.29 2.94
N GLY A 57 -2.97 12.41 3.19
CA GLY A 57 -3.42 13.36 2.16
C GLY A 57 -4.85 13.09 1.66
N LEU A 58 -5.66 12.36 2.43
CA LEU A 58 -7.06 12.09 2.08
C LEU A 58 -8.07 13.12 2.62
N ILE A 59 -7.62 14.01 3.51
CA ILE A 59 -8.42 15.16 3.92
C ILE A 59 -7.56 16.42 3.96
N GLY A 60 -8.17 17.56 3.64
CA GLY A 60 -7.62 18.89 3.84
C GLY A 60 -8.36 19.65 4.93
N ARG A 61 -7.88 20.87 5.21
CA ARG A 61 -8.50 21.77 6.20
C ARG A 61 -8.48 23.22 5.71
N GLU A 62 -9.64 23.84 5.75
CA GLU A 62 -9.88 25.27 5.53
C GLU A 62 -10.58 25.79 6.79
N GLU A 63 -9.80 26.35 7.73
CA GLU A 63 -10.27 26.65 9.09
C GLU A 63 -11.64 27.35 9.13
N PRO A 64 -12.63 26.78 9.86
CA PRO A 64 -12.54 25.64 10.80
C PRO A 64 -12.76 24.25 10.18
N ASP A 65 -13.11 24.19 8.89
CA ASP A 65 -13.71 23.04 8.23
C ASP A 65 -12.69 22.07 7.63
N TYR A 66 -13.03 20.79 7.65
CA TYR A 66 -12.34 19.71 6.94
C TYR A 66 -13.10 19.34 5.68
N TYR A 67 -12.36 18.95 4.65
CA TYR A 67 -12.91 18.42 3.41
C TYR A 67 -12.18 17.13 3.01
N THR A 68 -12.87 16.23 2.33
CA THR A 68 -12.27 15.01 1.77
C THR A 68 -11.63 15.27 0.42
N ILE A 69 -10.55 14.55 0.13
CA ILE A 69 -10.07 14.36 -1.23
C ILE A 69 -10.82 13.17 -1.83
N ASP A 70 -11.34 13.33 -3.04
CA ASP A 70 -12.09 12.29 -3.73
C ASP A 70 -11.21 11.08 -4.08
N TYR A 71 -11.85 9.92 -4.18
CA TYR A 71 -11.16 8.72 -4.61
C TYR A 71 -10.77 8.84 -6.08
N PRO A 72 -9.54 8.47 -6.46
CA PRO A 72 -9.12 8.48 -7.86
C PRO A 72 -9.87 7.43 -8.70
N TRP A 73 -10.41 6.39 -8.07
CA TRP A 73 -11.13 5.31 -8.74
C TRP A 73 -12.38 4.88 -7.97
N GLU A 74 -13.39 4.40 -8.71
CA GLU A 74 -14.64 3.85 -8.18
C GLU A 74 -14.83 2.40 -8.63
N THR A 75 -14.60 1.47 -7.70
CA THR A 75 -14.65 0.02 -7.95
C THR A 75 -16.01 -0.61 -7.64
N GLY A 76 -16.92 0.17 -7.05
CA GLY A 76 -18.18 -0.32 -6.45
C GLY A 76 -18.04 -0.81 -5.00
N ASP A 77 -16.82 -0.92 -4.47
CA ASP A 77 -16.53 -1.23 -3.07
C ASP A 77 -15.84 -0.02 -2.40
N ASP A 78 -16.52 0.61 -1.45
CA ASP A 78 -16.01 1.79 -0.72
C ASP A 78 -14.79 1.48 0.15
N ASP A 79 -14.69 0.25 0.70
CA ASP A 79 -13.50 -0.17 1.47
C ASP A 79 -12.29 -0.34 0.55
N LEU A 80 -12.49 -0.91 -0.63
CA LEU A 80 -11.43 -1.02 -1.63
C LEU A 80 -11.03 0.35 -2.18
N ASN A 81 -12.00 1.21 -2.51
CA ASN A 81 -11.73 2.58 -3.00
C ASN A 81 -10.91 3.39 -1.99
N PHE A 82 -11.26 3.31 -0.70
CA PHE A 82 -10.51 3.99 0.35
C PHE A 82 -9.06 3.48 0.42
N ARG A 83 -8.85 2.16 0.39
CA ARG A 83 -7.49 1.57 0.44
C ARG A 83 -6.66 1.97 -0.78
N LEU A 84 -7.23 1.90 -1.98
CA LEU A 84 -6.57 2.32 -3.22
C LEU A 84 -6.23 3.82 -3.19
N ALA A 85 -7.15 4.67 -2.73
CA ALA A 85 -6.91 6.10 -2.59
C ALA A 85 -5.79 6.41 -1.58
N ALA A 86 -5.77 5.72 -0.44
CA ALA A 86 -4.72 5.89 0.56
C ALA A 86 -3.34 5.47 0.02
N LEU A 87 -3.26 4.34 -0.67
CA LEU A 87 -2.03 3.87 -1.30
C LEU A 87 -1.58 4.81 -2.41
N HIS A 88 -2.50 5.34 -3.21
CA HIS A 88 -2.20 6.31 -4.25
C HIS A 88 -1.57 7.59 -3.71
N GLN A 89 -2.14 8.15 -2.64
CA GLN A 89 -1.54 9.32 -2.01
C GLN A 89 -0.16 9.01 -1.42
N LEU A 90 0.02 7.84 -0.79
CA LEU A 90 1.33 7.42 -0.29
C LEU A 90 2.36 7.23 -1.41
N ALA A 91 1.96 6.63 -2.54
CA ALA A 91 2.82 6.40 -3.70
C ALA A 91 3.23 7.72 -4.37
N SER A 92 2.29 8.67 -4.50
CA SER A 92 2.55 9.99 -5.13
C SER A 92 3.66 10.80 -4.44
N SER A 93 3.95 10.50 -3.17
CA SER A 93 5.01 11.14 -2.38
C SER A 93 6.21 10.25 -2.14
N ALA A 94 6.25 9.04 -2.71
CA ALA A 94 7.29 8.04 -2.50
C ALA A 94 8.13 7.82 -3.75
N THR A 95 8.83 8.87 -4.20
CA THR A 95 9.70 8.79 -5.39
C THR A 95 11.18 8.73 -4.98
N PRO A 96 12.05 8.01 -5.72
CA PRO A 96 13.49 7.95 -5.43
C PRO A 96 14.17 9.32 -5.34
N ASP A 97 13.71 10.28 -6.15
CA ASP A 97 14.25 11.64 -6.18
C ASP A 97 13.66 12.53 -5.06
N SER A 98 12.53 12.13 -4.48
CA SER A 98 11.83 12.88 -3.44
C SER A 98 10.99 11.97 -2.55
N TRP A 99 11.61 11.54 -1.45
CA TRP A 99 10.89 10.79 -0.42
C TRP A 99 10.14 11.72 0.53
N GLY A 100 8.81 11.61 0.52
CA GLY A 100 7.92 12.20 1.51
C GLY A 100 8.07 11.51 2.87
N LYS A 101 7.66 12.21 3.94
CA LYS A 101 7.81 11.70 5.32
C LYS A 101 7.00 10.43 5.59
N GLN A 102 5.97 10.15 4.79
CA GLN A 102 5.13 8.95 4.93
C GLN A 102 5.55 7.78 4.02
N SER A 103 6.56 7.97 3.16
CA SER A 103 7.06 6.93 2.26
C SER A 103 7.54 5.67 3.00
N VAL A 104 7.83 5.77 4.30
CA VAL A 104 8.11 4.61 5.16
C VAL A 104 7.07 3.50 5.04
N VAL A 105 5.79 3.82 4.80
CA VAL A 105 4.73 2.80 4.72
C VAL A 105 5.02 1.84 3.57
N LEU A 106 5.28 2.39 2.38
CA LEU A 106 5.56 1.62 1.17
C LEU A 106 7.00 1.10 1.13
N LEU A 107 7.99 1.85 1.59
CA LEU A 107 9.39 1.40 1.65
C LEU A 107 9.58 0.17 2.54
N ASN A 108 8.91 0.14 3.70
CA ASN A 108 8.96 -1.05 4.55
C ASN A 108 8.27 -2.26 3.88
N TYR A 109 7.23 -2.04 3.09
CA TYR A 109 6.59 -3.13 2.35
C TYR A 109 7.47 -3.62 1.19
N GLN A 110 8.06 -2.69 0.44
CA GLN A 110 9.05 -2.97 -0.60
C GLN A 110 10.20 -3.82 -0.07
N TYR A 111 10.74 -3.49 1.10
CA TYR A 111 11.77 -4.29 1.77
C TYR A 111 11.34 -5.75 1.95
N LEU A 112 10.09 -6.00 2.38
CA LEU A 112 9.61 -7.37 2.56
C LEU A 112 9.45 -8.11 1.22
N LEU A 113 9.08 -7.41 0.15
CA LEU A 113 8.97 -7.99 -1.19
C LEU A 113 10.34 -8.33 -1.77
N GLU A 114 11.27 -7.38 -1.77
CA GLU A 114 12.61 -7.55 -2.36
C GLU A 114 13.44 -8.61 -1.62
N GLU A 115 13.37 -8.64 -0.28
CA GLU A 115 14.04 -9.68 0.52
C GLU A 115 13.27 -11.00 0.57
N ASN A 116 12.15 -11.09 -0.15
CA ASN A 116 11.27 -12.26 -0.19
C ASN A 116 10.87 -12.78 1.22
N ILE A 117 10.60 -11.85 2.14
CA ILE A 117 10.21 -12.15 3.51
C ILE A 117 8.73 -12.50 3.51
N GLN A 118 8.40 -13.79 3.54
CA GLN A 118 7.00 -14.26 3.51
C GLN A 118 6.30 -14.18 4.87
N THR A 119 7.06 -14.20 5.97
CA THR A 119 6.53 -14.16 7.34
C THR A 119 7.47 -13.39 8.25
N PHE A 120 6.92 -12.54 9.11
CA PHE A 120 7.70 -11.77 10.08
C PHE A 120 6.93 -11.55 11.39
N LYS A 121 7.64 -11.10 12.43
CA LYS A 121 7.05 -10.70 13.71
C LYS A 121 7.09 -9.18 13.85
N SER A 122 6.00 -8.56 14.26
CA SER A 122 5.92 -7.10 14.43
C SER A 122 6.76 -6.53 15.59
N ASN A 123 7.46 -7.38 16.33
CA ASN A 123 8.38 -7.00 17.41
C ASN A 123 9.80 -7.54 17.19
N ALA A 124 10.13 -8.02 15.98
CA ALA A 124 11.48 -8.46 15.68
C ALA A 124 12.39 -7.27 15.35
N GLU A 125 13.36 -6.99 16.23
CA GLU A 125 14.37 -5.95 16.01
C GLU A 125 15.21 -6.16 14.76
N SER A 126 15.51 -7.41 14.44
CA SER A 126 16.21 -7.76 13.22
C SER A 126 15.46 -7.31 11.96
N THR A 127 14.12 -7.34 11.97
CA THR A 127 13.30 -6.91 10.83
C THR A 127 13.32 -5.40 10.70
N TYR A 128 12.94 -4.65 11.74
CA TYR A 128 12.82 -3.20 11.62
C TYR A 128 14.18 -2.48 11.52
N SER A 129 15.26 -3.07 12.05
CA SER A 129 16.62 -2.55 11.83
C SER A 129 17.09 -2.72 10.39
N ARG A 130 16.70 -3.80 9.72
CA ARG A 130 16.99 -4.00 8.29
C ARG A 130 16.14 -3.10 7.40
N MET A 131 14.88 -2.85 7.76
CA MET A 131 14.05 -1.83 7.10
C MET A 131 14.68 -0.43 7.18
N ASN A 132 15.19 -0.02 8.35
CA ASN A 132 15.91 1.25 8.48
C ASN A 132 17.13 1.32 7.56
N ARG A 133 17.92 0.24 7.47
CA ARG A 133 19.08 0.18 6.59
C ARG A 133 18.68 0.29 5.11
N PHE A 134 17.74 -0.54 4.70
CA PHE A 134 17.20 -0.57 3.34
C PHE A 134 16.71 0.79 2.87
N ALA A 135 16.01 1.52 3.75
CA ALA A 135 15.49 2.84 3.43
C ALA A 135 16.61 3.89 3.33
N ARG A 136 17.61 3.85 4.23
CA ARG A 136 18.78 4.74 4.15
C ARG A 136 19.63 4.53 2.91
N GLU A 137 19.79 3.28 2.47
CA GLU A 137 20.49 2.93 1.23
C GLU A 137 19.81 3.54 0.00
N ARG A 138 18.51 3.83 0.09
CA ARG A 138 17.70 4.54 -0.92
C ARG A 138 17.62 6.05 -0.71
N GLY A 139 18.33 6.59 0.27
CA GLY A 139 18.32 8.03 0.59
C GLY A 139 17.12 8.50 1.40
N TYR A 140 16.31 7.59 1.95
CA TYR A 140 15.21 7.95 2.85
C TYR A 140 15.70 8.15 4.29
N GLU A 141 15.64 9.39 4.78
CA GLU A 141 15.96 9.74 6.18
C GLU A 141 14.94 10.76 6.72
N PRO A 142 13.77 10.31 7.22
CA PRO A 142 12.76 11.22 7.75
C PRO A 142 13.26 11.89 9.03
N ARG A 143 12.95 13.18 9.20
CA ARG A 143 13.41 14.00 10.34
C ARG A 143 12.28 14.62 11.14
N SER A 144 12.49 14.70 12.44
CA SER A 144 11.71 15.47 13.41
C SER A 144 12.54 16.62 13.96
N GLN A 145 11.94 17.48 14.79
CA GLN A 145 12.67 18.51 15.55
C GLN A 145 13.77 17.91 16.48
N GLN A 146 13.66 16.64 16.84
CA GLN A 146 14.62 15.93 17.69
C GLN A 146 15.69 15.16 16.90
N GLY A 147 15.65 15.20 15.57
CA GLY A 147 16.58 14.47 14.68
C GLY A 147 15.91 13.38 13.84
N PRO A 148 16.72 12.48 13.24
CA PRO A 148 16.24 11.39 12.39
C PRO A 148 15.22 10.48 13.09
N ILE A 149 14.25 9.99 12.34
CA ILE A 149 13.20 9.11 12.83
C ILE A 149 13.47 7.68 12.33
N ASP A 150 13.90 6.82 13.25
CA ASP A 150 14.08 5.40 12.95
C ASP A 150 12.85 4.58 13.34
N MET A 151 12.64 3.47 12.63
CA MET A 151 11.78 2.38 13.08
C MET A 151 12.28 1.82 14.42
N ASN A 152 11.32 1.50 15.29
CA ASN A 152 11.50 0.81 16.57
C ASN A 152 10.30 -0.12 16.80
N GLU A 153 10.27 -0.89 17.90
CA GLU A 153 9.15 -1.82 18.15
C GLU A 153 7.76 -1.14 18.11
N PRO A 154 7.49 -0.02 18.81
CA PRO A 154 6.20 0.67 18.70
C PRO A 154 5.80 1.05 17.27
N LYS A 155 6.74 1.63 16.50
CA LYS A 155 6.48 2.00 15.09
C LYS A 155 6.28 0.79 14.20
N MET A 156 6.98 -0.32 14.45
CA MET A 156 6.79 -1.57 13.73
C MET A 156 5.41 -2.17 13.97
N ILE A 157 4.91 -2.10 15.21
CA ILE A 157 3.55 -2.50 15.57
C ILE A 157 2.53 -1.62 14.84
N ASN A 158 2.71 -0.30 14.87
CA ASN A 158 1.81 0.64 14.20
C ASN A 158 1.83 0.44 12.68
N TRP A 159 3.02 0.28 12.09
CA TRP A 159 3.20 -0.02 10.67
C TRP A 159 2.50 -1.32 10.29
N SER A 160 2.66 -2.41 11.06
CA SER A 160 1.99 -3.68 10.77
C SER A 160 0.46 -3.56 10.83
N ARG A 161 -0.08 -2.75 11.75
CA ARG A 161 -1.52 -2.48 11.82
C ARG A 161 -2.00 -1.71 10.59
N LEU A 162 -1.26 -0.67 10.20
CA LEU A 162 -1.58 0.16 9.03
C LEU A 162 -1.45 -0.63 7.73
N ALA A 163 -0.34 -1.33 7.51
CA ALA A 163 -0.11 -2.19 6.34
C ALA A 163 -1.21 -3.26 6.21
N ARG A 164 -1.63 -3.87 7.32
CA ARG A 164 -2.77 -4.82 7.32
C ARG A 164 -4.07 -4.14 6.92
N PHE A 165 -4.34 -2.97 7.46
CA PHE A 165 -5.54 -2.20 7.15
C PHE A 165 -5.58 -1.77 5.67
N LEU A 166 -4.42 -1.45 5.08
CA LEU A 166 -4.26 -1.15 3.66
C LEU A 166 -4.28 -2.40 2.76
N GLY A 167 -4.34 -3.61 3.32
CA GLY A 167 -4.36 -4.86 2.55
C GLY A 167 -2.99 -5.30 2.01
N LEU A 168 -1.89 -4.87 2.63
CA LEU A 168 -0.53 -5.25 2.19
C LEU A 168 -0.02 -6.54 2.85
N ILE A 169 -0.54 -6.85 4.03
CA ILE A 169 -0.11 -8.01 4.84
C ILE A 169 -1.33 -8.64 5.54
N TYR A 170 -1.22 -9.93 5.90
CA TYR A 170 -2.22 -10.62 6.72
C TYR A 170 -1.69 -10.97 8.11
N LYS A 171 -2.60 -11.01 9.09
CA LYS A 171 -2.27 -11.46 10.45
C LYS A 171 -2.43 -12.97 10.53
N ALA A 172 -1.32 -13.70 10.68
CA ALA A 172 -1.35 -15.15 10.83
C ALA A 172 -1.73 -15.58 12.25
N SER A 173 -1.04 -15.05 13.27
CA SER A 173 -1.33 -15.34 14.67
C SER A 173 -0.59 -14.37 15.59
N GLY A 174 -1.16 -13.97 16.73
CA GLY A 174 -0.45 -13.15 17.72
C GLY A 174 0.23 -11.90 17.13
N ARG A 175 1.57 -11.89 17.13
CA ARG A 175 2.43 -10.85 16.53
C ARG A 175 3.05 -11.24 15.18
N VAL A 176 2.62 -12.35 14.59
CA VAL A 176 3.10 -12.92 13.34
C VAL A 176 2.21 -12.49 12.18
N TYR A 177 2.83 -12.03 11.09
CA TYR A 177 2.19 -11.55 9.88
C TYR A 177 2.79 -12.22 8.64
N THR A 178 2.02 -12.29 7.57
CA THR A 178 2.46 -12.75 6.25
C THR A 178 2.40 -11.62 5.23
N THR A 179 3.32 -11.60 4.27
CA THR A 179 3.53 -10.49 3.32
C THR A 179 2.66 -10.58 2.06
N TYR A 180 1.59 -11.36 2.09
CA TYR A 180 0.70 -11.49 0.94
C TYR A 180 -0.24 -10.28 0.89
N PRO A 181 -0.27 -9.51 -0.22
CA PRO A 181 -1.25 -8.46 -0.39
C PRO A 181 -2.63 -9.04 -0.68
N ASP A 182 -3.63 -8.20 -0.51
CA ASP A 182 -5.03 -8.54 -0.73
C ASP A 182 -5.32 -8.82 -2.20
N GLU A 183 -5.96 -9.96 -2.47
CA GLU A 183 -6.16 -10.45 -3.84
C GLU A 183 -7.07 -9.52 -4.65
N GLU A 184 -8.13 -8.99 -4.02
CA GLU A 184 -9.01 -8.00 -4.65
C GLU A 184 -8.27 -6.69 -4.96
N LEU A 185 -7.38 -6.25 -4.06
CA LEU A 185 -6.56 -5.06 -4.28
C LEU A 185 -5.65 -5.24 -5.50
N ILE A 186 -4.98 -6.38 -5.63
CA ILE A 186 -4.10 -6.68 -6.77
C ILE A 186 -4.89 -6.89 -8.05
N TYR A 187 -6.03 -7.57 -7.99
CA TYR A 187 -6.86 -7.75 -9.18
C TYR A 187 -7.38 -6.42 -9.72
N GLU A 188 -7.91 -5.58 -8.84
CA GLU A 188 -8.46 -4.30 -9.26
C GLU A 188 -7.35 -3.35 -9.74
N SER A 189 -6.15 -3.39 -9.17
CA SER A 189 -5.01 -2.64 -9.72
C SER A 189 -4.60 -3.11 -11.12
N ILE A 190 -4.67 -4.41 -11.43
CA ILE A 190 -4.46 -4.91 -12.81
C ILE A 190 -5.53 -4.36 -13.74
N ARG A 191 -6.81 -4.35 -13.33
CA ARG A 191 -7.91 -3.79 -14.12
C ARG A 191 -7.73 -2.30 -14.37
N LEU A 192 -7.36 -1.54 -13.35
CA LEU A 192 -7.09 -0.11 -13.46
C LEU A 192 -5.92 0.18 -14.40
N ALA A 193 -4.81 -0.58 -14.30
CA ALA A 193 -3.68 -0.47 -15.22
C ALA A 193 -4.06 -0.83 -16.66
N SER A 194 -4.83 -1.90 -16.84
CA SER A 194 -5.37 -2.35 -18.14
C SER A 194 -6.26 -1.28 -18.77
N ASN A 195 -7.17 -0.68 -17.98
CA ASN A 195 -8.03 0.42 -18.41
C ASN A 195 -7.22 1.67 -18.78
N ALA A 196 -6.21 2.03 -17.97
CA ALA A 196 -5.32 3.16 -18.26
C ALA A 196 -4.54 2.96 -19.58
N ALA A 197 -4.20 1.72 -19.92
CA ALA A 197 -3.56 1.37 -21.17
C ALA A 197 -4.53 1.23 -22.36
N GLY A 198 -5.85 1.23 -22.11
CA GLY A 198 -6.89 1.01 -23.13
C GLY A 198 -6.87 -0.39 -23.75
N ARG A 199 -6.42 -1.42 -23.02
CA ARG A 199 -6.26 -2.79 -23.52
C ARG A 199 -6.39 -3.82 -22.40
N GLU A 200 -7.04 -4.94 -22.69
CA GLU A 200 -7.24 -6.06 -21.74
C GLU A 200 -5.92 -6.76 -21.34
N ARG A 201 -4.89 -6.62 -22.18
CA ARG A 201 -3.57 -7.22 -21.97
C ARG A 201 -2.49 -6.16 -21.78
N ILE A 202 -1.75 -6.25 -20.68
CA ILE A 202 -0.63 -5.37 -20.35
C ILE A 202 0.63 -6.19 -20.06
N THR A 203 1.80 -5.69 -20.44
CA THR A 203 3.08 -6.32 -20.06
C THR A 203 3.27 -6.21 -18.55
N ILE A 204 3.94 -7.19 -17.92
CA ILE A 204 4.24 -7.14 -16.48
C ILE A 204 5.10 -5.90 -16.13
N GLN A 205 6.03 -5.50 -17.01
CA GLN A 205 6.82 -4.28 -16.82
C GLN A 205 5.94 -3.02 -16.76
N PHE A 206 5.02 -2.85 -17.71
CA PHE A 206 4.05 -1.74 -17.65
C PHE A 206 3.23 -1.77 -16.35
N TYR A 207 2.84 -2.96 -15.89
CA TYR A 207 2.11 -3.08 -14.63
C TYR A 207 2.98 -2.72 -13.41
N GLU A 208 4.26 -3.08 -13.40
CA GLU A 208 5.23 -2.65 -12.39
C GLU A 208 5.38 -1.13 -12.35
N GLU A 209 5.58 -0.48 -13.50
CA GLU A 209 5.65 0.98 -13.62
C GLU A 209 4.36 1.62 -13.09
N TRP A 210 3.20 1.09 -13.51
CA TRP A 210 1.91 1.58 -13.03
C TRP A 210 1.75 1.42 -11.52
N LEU A 211 2.16 0.29 -10.94
CA LEU A 211 2.13 0.08 -9.49
C LEU A 211 3.01 1.09 -8.75
N ASN A 212 4.25 1.30 -9.21
CA ASN A 212 5.18 2.25 -8.58
C ASN A 212 4.64 3.69 -8.61
N ASP A 213 3.99 4.07 -9.70
CA ASP A 213 3.40 5.41 -9.85
C ASP A 213 2.11 5.58 -9.05
N ASN A 214 1.36 4.50 -8.83
CA ASN A 214 -0.03 4.61 -8.38
C ASN A 214 -0.37 3.96 -7.05
N LEU A 215 0.36 2.96 -6.56
CA LEU A 215 -0.07 2.18 -5.38
C LEU A 215 1.07 1.64 -4.51
N LEU A 216 2.05 0.96 -5.09
CA LEU A 216 3.02 0.12 -4.39
C LEU A 216 4.42 0.28 -4.99
N LEU A 217 5.42 0.39 -4.11
CA LEU A 217 6.81 0.28 -4.53
C LEU A 217 7.19 -1.18 -4.72
N VAL A 218 7.44 -1.58 -5.96
CA VAL A 218 7.78 -2.94 -6.36
C VAL A 218 8.96 -2.90 -7.32
N ASP A 219 9.94 -3.75 -7.07
CA ASP A 219 11.00 -4.07 -8.03
C ASP A 219 10.84 -5.54 -8.43
N MET A 220 10.49 -5.77 -9.69
CA MET A 220 10.34 -7.13 -10.24
C MET A 220 11.65 -7.69 -10.79
N GLY A 221 12.73 -6.90 -10.84
CA GLY A 221 14.12 -7.32 -10.98
C GLY A 221 14.44 -8.38 -12.04
N PRO A 222 15.64 -8.99 -11.97
CA PRO A 222 16.00 -10.12 -12.85
C PRO A 222 15.37 -11.44 -12.40
N ASP A 223 15.03 -11.57 -11.11
CA ASP A 223 14.45 -12.79 -10.54
C ASP A 223 12.94 -12.93 -10.83
N GLY A 224 12.35 -11.89 -11.42
CA GLY A 224 10.94 -11.81 -11.75
C GLY A 224 10.06 -11.42 -10.55
N VAL A 225 8.75 -11.61 -10.71
CA VAL A 225 7.74 -11.14 -9.75
C VAL A 225 8.01 -11.72 -8.35
N PRO A 226 8.14 -10.89 -7.29
CA PRO A 226 8.41 -11.36 -5.93
C PRO A 226 7.40 -12.42 -5.47
N ALA A 227 7.84 -13.41 -4.69
CA ALA A 227 7.00 -14.55 -4.34
C ALA A 227 5.63 -14.19 -3.70
N PRO A 228 5.52 -13.15 -2.83
CA PRO A 228 4.22 -12.76 -2.31
C PRO A 228 3.23 -12.29 -3.38
N LEU A 229 3.70 -11.53 -4.38
CA LEU A 229 2.89 -11.09 -5.52
C LEU A 229 2.62 -12.24 -6.50
N SER A 230 3.63 -13.07 -6.77
CA SER A 230 3.48 -14.27 -7.61
C SER A 230 2.40 -15.21 -7.09
N ARG A 231 2.29 -15.36 -5.78
CA ARG A 231 1.23 -16.17 -5.16
C ARG A 231 -0.16 -15.60 -5.44
N VAL A 232 -0.33 -14.28 -5.35
CA VAL A 232 -1.60 -13.62 -5.64
C VAL A 232 -1.95 -13.75 -7.12
N LEU A 233 -1.01 -13.49 -8.02
CA LEU A 233 -1.22 -13.68 -9.47
C LEU A 233 -1.61 -15.13 -9.79
N PHE A 234 -0.94 -16.10 -9.16
CA PHE A 234 -1.29 -17.51 -9.30
C PHE A 234 -2.72 -17.83 -8.87
N ASN A 235 -3.18 -17.24 -7.75
CA ASN A 235 -4.55 -17.42 -7.27
C ASN A 235 -5.56 -16.77 -8.22
N LEU A 236 -5.27 -15.57 -8.74
CA LEU A 236 -6.13 -14.92 -9.74
C LEU A 236 -6.23 -15.72 -11.06
N VAL A 237 -5.14 -16.36 -11.50
CA VAL A 237 -5.20 -17.33 -12.61
C VAL A 237 -6.00 -18.57 -12.22
N ALA A 238 -5.88 -19.01 -10.97
CA ALA A 238 -6.59 -20.18 -10.49
C ALA A 238 -8.10 -20.02 -10.47
N ASP A 239 -8.56 -18.80 -10.24
CA ASP A 239 -9.95 -18.39 -10.20
C ASP A 239 -10.47 -17.91 -11.55
N ASP A 240 -9.71 -18.12 -12.64
CA ASP A 240 -10.05 -17.71 -14.00
C ASP A 240 -10.34 -16.21 -14.15
N ARG A 241 -9.70 -15.36 -13.33
CA ARG A 241 -9.83 -13.89 -13.38
C ARG A 241 -8.81 -13.22 -14.29
N ILE A 242 -7.64 -13.85 -14.44
CA ILE A 242 -6.57 -13.39 -15.33
C ILE A 242 -5.89 -14.57 -16.02
N ARG A 243 -5.09 -14.28 -17.05
CA ARG A 243 -4.06 -15.17 -17.58
C ARG A 243 -2.70 -14.48 -17.60
N ILE A 244 -1.64 -15.28 -17.52
CA ILE A 244 -0.26 -14.83 -17.61
C ILE A 244 0.31 -15.42 -18.88
N VAL A 245 0.42 -14.59 -19.93
CA VAL A 245 0.62 -15.04 -21.31
C VAL A 245 1.89 -14.46 -21.93
N GLU A 246 2.39 -15.13 -22.97
CA GLU A 246 3.41 -14.57 -23.84
C GLU A 246 2.77 -13.55 -24.80
N SER A 247 3.36 -12.36 -24.89
CA SER A 247 2.93 -11.34 -25.84
C SER A 247 4.11 -10.48 -26.31
N GLY A 248 4.34 -10.48 -27.63
CA GLY A 248 5.46 -9.76 -28.22
C GLY A 248 6.82 -10.30 -27.80
N ASP A 249 7.87 -9.52 -28.06
CA ASP A 249 9.26 -9.94 -27.88
C ASP A 249 9.86 -9.58 -26.51
N ALA A 250 9.02 -9.19 -25.54
CA ALA A 250 9.48 -8.93 -24.18
C ALA A 250 9.98 -10.26 -23.58
N GLY A 251 11.16 -10.24 -22.95
CA GLY A 251 11.72 -11.42 -22.30
C GLY A 251 10.74 -12.05 -21.30
N ALA A 252 10.78 -13.37 -21.17
CA ALA A 252 9.96 -14.08 -20.20
C ALA A 252 10.23 -13.58 -18.77
N ILE A 253 9.17 -13.38 -18.00
CA ILE A 253 9.24 -12.98 -16.59
C ILE A 253 8.82 -14.16 -15.73
N ASN A 254 9.67 -14.50 -14.77
CA ASN A 254 9.43 -15.60 -13.86
C ASN A 254 8.44 -15.20 -12.75
N LEU A 255 7.51 -16.09 -12.43
CA LEU A 255 6.72 -16.00 -11.21
C LEU A 255 7.42 -16.85 -10.14
N GLN A 256 7.95 -16.20 -9.09
CA GLN A 256 8.70 -16.91 -8.07
C GLN A 256 7.82 -17.87 -7.26
N GLN A 257 8.31 -19.10 -7.08
CA GLN A 257 7.72 -20.13 -6.19
C GLN A 257 6.28 -20.54 -6.52
N VAL A 258 5.87 -20.44 -7.79
CA VAL A 258 4.56 -20.96 -8.24
C VAL A 258 4.74 -22.24 -9.07
N PRO A 259 3.83 -23.22 -8.94
CA PRO A 259 3.87 -24.42 -9.78
C PRO A 259 3.39 -24.10 -11.21
N ILE A 260 3.77 -24.95 -12.17
CA ILE A 260 3.23 -24.90 -13.53
C ILE A 260 1.71 -25.06 -13.48
N ARG A 261 1.00 -24.20 -14.21
CA ARG A 261 -0.47 -24.20 -14.26
C ARG A 261 -0.96 -23.82 -15.64
N ARG A 262 -2.09 -24.40 -16.06
CA ARG A 262 -2.86 -23.90 -17.20
C ARG A 262 -3.26 -22.44 -16.94
N GLY A 263 -3.08 -21.58 -17.94
CA GLY A 263 -3.29 -20.13 -17.82
C GLY A 263 -2.02 -19.34 -17.48
N ILE A 264 -0.88 -20.02 -17.32
CA ILE A 264 0.45 -19.43 -17.20
C ILE A 264 1.34 -20.01 -18.29
N ASP A 265 1.70 -19.20 -19.28
CA ASP A 265 2.58 -19.62 -20.37
C ASP A 265 4.03 -19.76 -19.89
N SER A 266 4.78 -20.68 -20.50
CA SER A 266 6.19 -20.92 -20.13
C SER A 266 7.13 -19.77 -20.47
N GLN A 267 6.71 -18.86 -21.34
CA GLN A 267 7.44 -17.65 -21.74
C GLN A 267 6.62 -16.39 -21.42
N ALA A 268 5.79 -16.45 -20.38
CA ALA A 268 4.89 -15.36 -20.06
C ALA A 268 5.62 -14.06 -19.73
N ASN A 269 5.09 -12.95 -20.23
CA ASN A 269 5.61 -11.60 -20.02
C ASN A 269 4.48 -10.57 -19.82
N SER A 270 3.22 -11.00 -19.90
CA SER A 270 2.04 -10.15 -19.90
C SER A 270 0.92 -10.73 -19.05
N ILE A 271 0.07 -9.85 -18.55
CA ILE A 271 -1.15 -10.14 -17.80
C ILE A 271 -2.34 -9.80 -18.70
N GLU A 272 -3.28 -10.73 -18.83
CA GLU A 272 -4.55 -10.57 -19.55
C GLU A 272 -5.71 -10.68 -18.56
N VAL A 273 -6.55 -9.65 -18.48
CA VAL A 273 -7.76 -9.66 -17.66
C VAL A 273 -8.84 -10.48 -18.36
N LEU A 274 -9.52 -11.37 -17.63
CA LEU A 274 -10.65 -12.14 -18.15
C LEU A 274 -11.97 -11.50 -17.74
N SER A 275 -12.90 -11.42 -18.69
CA SER A 275 -14.25 -10.85 -18.52
C SER A 275 -15.20 -11.78 -17.78
#